data_AF-A0AAF0WPE9-F1
#
_entry.id   AF-A0AAF0WPE9-F1
#
_cell.length_a   1.000
_cell.length_b   1.000
_cell.length_c   1.000
_cell.angle_alpha   90.00
_cell.angle_beta   90.00
_cell.angle_gamma   90.00
#
_symmetry.space_group_name_H-M   'P 1'
#
loop_
_entity.id
_entity.type
_entity.pdbx_description
1 polymer ?
#
loop_
_entity_poly.entity_id
_entity_poly.type
_entity_poly.pdbx_seq_one_letter_code
_entity_poly.pdbx_strand_id
1 'polypeptide(L)'
;MKMVSSNANKEEAKGDSFAEQAATYYEKRPQLLALLHDLHNGYLTLTDRYCQTLAKHKHRHSSSASSIPSIQLNSDEEIFCGSEVDNEYGESSLSFQAPILTPCKSHQVVMDADLIIADLVNKNVEYEVTVNELDGEENKWKEFSRKIELQKSLLEVLESERLVLLNENARLGYRVGTLVEENKGLSAESLFMKRKAGELARCVLKMRDDYRVCMLSRKIENLQAQIYSLEKRNKEYYEQLVKQEEEKKTKITMKKIMKHNAGEATLEDFFQVEEEEEEEEEADGDPKPRWQRSGGNVRGSGRRVSKIWDRMKNIDMLLCGPHYNASSC
;
A
#
# COMPACT_ATOMS: atom_id res chain seq x y z
N MET A 1 0.45 27.48 -36.09
CA MET A 1 1.70 26.94 -35.51
C MET A 1 2.05 27.76 -34.30
N LYS A 2 1.83 27.23 -33.09
CA LYS A 2 2.38 27.79 -31.85
C LYS A 2 3.54 26.90 -31.45
N MET A 3 4.74 27.43 -31.62
CA MET A 3 5.98 26.85 -31.12
C MET A 3 5.91 26.84 -29.60
N VAL A 4 5.98 25.65 -29.00
CA VAL A 4 6.41 25.51 -27.61
C VAL A 4 7.80 24.89 -27.66
N SER A 5 8.79 25.76 -27.82
CA SER A 5 10.17 25.47 -27.45
C SER A 5 10.46 26.26 -26.18
N SER A 6 10.77 25.54 -25.10
CA SER A 6 11.55 25.94 -23.91
C SER A 6 11.12 24.99 -22.78
N ASN A 7 11.95 24.42 -21.92
CA ASN A 7 13.39 24.33 -21.71
C ASN A 7 13.52 23.31 -20.56
N ALA A 8 14.40 22.32 -20.64
CA ALA A 8 15.09 21.71 -19.49
C ALA A 8 16.02 20.58 -19.94
N ASN A 9 17.03 20.90 -20.76
CA ASN A 9 18.30 20.21 -20.62
C ASN A 9 19.03 20.87 -19.46
N LYS A 10 18.82 20.33 -18.25
CA LYS A 10 19.65 20.41 -17.03
C LYS A 10 18.75 20.30 -15.79
N GLU A 11 18.52 19.08 -15.35
CA GLU A 11 18.53 18.66 -13.94
C GLU A 11 18.83 17.16 -13.99
N GLU A 12 20.13 16.85 -13.94
CA GLU A 12 20.78 16.20 -12.80
C GLU A 12 20.55 14.69 -12.83
N ALA A 13 21.65 13.96 -12.85
CA ALA A 13 21.71 12.58 -12.38
C ALA A 13 21.16 12.53 -10.94
N LYS A 14 19.84 12.36 -10.80
CA LYS A 14 19.16 12.32 -9.51
C LYS A 14 18.16 11.17 -9.54
N GLY A 15 18.55 10.12 -8.82
CA GLY A 15 17.82 8.89 -8.70
C GLY A 15 18.52 7.66 -9.26
N ASP A 16 19.74 7.35 -8.82
CA ASP A 16 20.34 6.01 -8.99
C ASP A 16 19.59 4.91 -8.17
N SER A 17 18.40 5.22 -7.65
CA SER A 17 17.55 4.31 -6.89
C SER A 17 16.21 4.12 -7.58
N PHE A 18 15.79 2.86 -7.71
CA PHE A 18 14.52 2.43 -8.31
C PHE A 18 13.30 3.20 -7.77
N ALA A 19 13.31 3.56 -6.48
CA ALA A 19 12.21 4.29 -5.85
C ALA A 19 12.04 5.71 -6.38
N GLU A 20 13.14 6.40 -6.67
CA GLU A 20 13.12 7.77 -7.20
C GLU A 20 12.69 7.77 -8.67
N GLN A 21 13.16 6.79 -9.45
CA GLN A 21 12.73 6.58 -10.83
C GLN A 21 11.21 6.27 -10.92
N ALA A 22 10.69 5.44 -10.03
CA ALA A 22 9.27 5.15 -9.96
C ALA A 22 8.46 6.40 -9.61
N ALA A 23 8.91 7.21 -8.64
CA ALA A 23 8.24 8.45 -8.27
C ALA A 23 8.16 9.44 -9.46
N THR A 24 9.28 9.64 -10.18
CA THR A 24 9.30 10.50 -11.37
C THR A 24 8.41 9.97 -12.50
N TYR A 25 8.30 8.66 -12.68
CA TYR A 25 7.38 8.06 -13.64
C TYR A 25 5.92 8.37 -13.29
N TYR A 26 5.52 8.16 -12.03
CA TYR A 26 4.14 8.42 -11.60
C TYR A 26 3.79 9.93 -11.61
N GLU A 27 4.77 10.80 -11.39
CA GLU A 27 4.61 12.25 -11.52
C GLU A 27 4.38 12.70 -12.96
N LYS A 28 5.11 12.11 -13.93
CA LYS A 28 4.96 12.43 -15.37
C LYS A 28 3.80 11.70 -16.05
N ARG A 29 3.27 10.64 -15.45
CA ARG A 29 2.20 9.80 -15.99
C ARG A 29 0.93 10.58 -16.42
N PRO A 30 0.42 11.57 -15.66
CA PRO A 30 -0.77 12.33 -16.09
C PRO A 30 -0.54 13.12 -17.38
N GLN A 31 0.65 13.69 -17.56
CA GLN A 31 1.02 14.45 -18.75
C GLN A 31 1.14 13.54 -19.97
N LEU A 32 1.69 12.34 -19.78
CA LEU A 32 1.76 11.32 -20.83
C LEU A 32 0.37 10.83 -21.25
N LEU A 33 -0.53 10.61 -20.28
CA LEU A 33 -1.92 10.21 -20.56
C LEU A 33 -2.69 11.31 -21.29
N ALA A 34 -2.48 12.58 -20.92
CA ALA A 34 -3.08 13.72 -21.62
C ALA A 34 -2.61 13.78 -23.08
N LEU A 35 -1.30 13.62 -23.33
CA LEU A 35 -0.76 13.59 -24.69
C LEU A 35 -1.30 12.43 -25.53
N LEU A 36 -1.44 11.23 -24.93
CA LEU A 36 -2.00 10.06 -25.60
C LEU A 36 -3.47 10.28 -25.97
N HIS A 37 -4.24 10.89 -25.05
CA HIS A 37 -5.63 11.21 -25.27
C HIS A 37 -5.79 12.25 -26.39
N ASP A 38 -4.96 13.29 -26.42
CA ASP A 38 -4.95 14.29 -27.49
C ASP A 38 -4.59 13.66 -28.85
N LEU A 39 -3.62 12.75 -28.90
CA LEU A 39 -3.25 12.02 -30.11
C LEU A 39 -4.39 11.13 -30.60
N HIS A 40 -5.02 10.38 -29.69
CA HIS A 40 -6.16 9.53 -30.00
C HIS A 40 -7.34 10.34 -30.57
N ASN A 41 -7.67 11.47 -29.96
CA ASN A 41 -8.72 12.36 -30.46
C ASN A 41 -8.36 13.00 -31.81
N GLY A 42 -7.08 13.34 -32.00
CA GLY A 42 -6.56 13.79 -33.29
C GLY A 42 -6.72 12.73 -34.39
N TYR A 43 -6.40 11.48 -34.08
CA TYR A 43 -6.59 10.35 -35.00
C TYR A 43 -8.07 10.10 -35.33
N LEU A 44 -8.95 10.13 -34.33
CA LEU A 44 -10.39 10.00 -34.54
C LEU A 44 -10.93 11.13 -35.43
N THR A 45 -10.52 12.37 -35.16
CA THR A 45 -10.93 13.54 -35.97
C THR A 45 -10.40 13.47 -37.41
N LEU A 46 -9.21 12.92 -37.60
CA LEU A 46 -8.63 12.71 -38.94
C LEU A 46 -9.37 11.61 -39.69
N THR A 47 -9.63 10.49 -39.02
CA THR A 47 -10.39 9.35 -39.55
C THR A 47 -11.78 9.78 -39.95
N ASP A 48 -12.50 10.51 -39.10
CA ASP A 48 -13.84 11.02 -39.38
C ASP A 48 -13.82 11.96 -40.61
N ARG A 49 -12.86 12.88 -40.70
CA ARG A 49 -12.69 13.73 -41.90
C ARG A 49 -12.37 12.94 -43.15
N TYR A 50 -11.56 11.89 -43.05
CA TYR A 50 -11.23 11.02 -44.18
C TYR A 50 -12.48 10.25 -44.67
N CYS A 51 -13.22 9.64 -43.74
CA CYS A 51 -14.49 8.98 -44.02
C CYS A 51 -15.52 9.94 -44.62
N GLN A 52 -15.65 11.15 -44.07
CA GLN A 52 -16.52 12.19 -44.64
C GLN A 52 -16.07 12.66 -46.02
N THR A 53 -14.77 12.70 -46.31
CA THR A 53 -14.25 13.08 -47.63
C THR A 53 -14.55 12.00 -48.66
N LEU A 54 -14.38 10.72 -48.30
CA LEU A 54 -14.79 9.57 -49.11
C LEU A 54 -16.30 9.57 -49.38
N ALA A 55 -17.11 9.83 -48.35
CA ALA A 55 -18.57 9.94 -48.50
C ALA A 55 -18.96 11.13 -49.39
N LYS A 56 -18.34 12.30 -49.22
CA LYS A 56 -18.58 13.49 -50.08
C LYS A 56 -18.19 13.25 -51.54
N HIS A 57 -17.18 12.42 -51.81
CA HIS A 57 -16.83 12.02 -53.17
C HIS A 57 -17.85 11.06 -53.80
N LYS A 58 -18.47 10.18 -53.00
CA LYS A 58 -19.60 9.35 -53.45
C LYS A 58 -20.88 10.16 -53.68
N HIS A 59 -21.14 11.20 -52.91
CA HIS A 59 -22.35 12.03 -53.06
C HIS A 59 -22.32 13.04 -54.22
N ARG A 60 -21.17 13.30 -54.86
CA ARG A 60 -21.14 14.10 -56.11
C ARG A 60 -21.58 13.32 -57.36
N HIS A 61 -21.63 11.99 -57.29
CA HIS A 61 -22.24 11.15 -58.34
C HIS A 61 -23.59 10.55 -57.94
N SER A 62 -24.05 10.76 -56.71
CA SER A 62 -25.35 10.33 -56.22
C SER A 62 -26.14 11.51 -55.69
N SER A 63 -26.62 12.35 -56.61
CA SER A 63 -27.72 13.28 -56.32
C SER A 63 -29.05 12.56 -56.52
N SER A 64 -29.30 11.49 -55.77
CA SER A 64 -30.62 10.85 -55.60
C SER A 64 -30.47 9.66 -54.65
N ALA A 65 -30.66 9.87 -53.34
CA ALA A 65 -31.36 8.95 -52.44
C ALA A 65 -31.24 9.40 -50.97
N SER A 66 -32.40 9.79 -50.44
CA SER A 66 -32.90 9.55 -49.08
C SER A 66 -31.96 9.65 -47.87
N SER A 67 -32.28 10.66 -47.06
CA SER A 67 -32.08 10.77 -45.62
C SER A 67 -32.64 9.57 -44.80
N ILE A 68 -32.15 9.49 -43.55
CA ILE A 68 -32.75 8.88 -42.31
C ILE A 68 -32.16 7.49 -41.92
N PRO A 69 -31.97 7.14 -40.63
CA PRO A 69 -31.24 7.81 -39.53
C PRO A 69 -30.24 6.84 -38.82
N SER A 70 -29.49 7.38 -37.88
CA SER A 70 -28.59 6.69 -36.94
C SER A 70 -29.31 5.61 -36.11
N ILE A 71 -28.72 4.41 -36.01
CA ILE A 71 -29.01 3.45 -34.95
C ILE A 71 -27.69 3.02 -34.29
N GLN A 72 -27.62 3.34 -33.01
CA GLN A 72 -26.63 2.91 -32.03
C GLN A 72 -26.80 1.43 -31.67
N LEU A 73 -25.66 0.77 -31.42
CA LEU A 73 -25.44 -0.27 -30.39
C LEU A 73 -26.16 -1.62 -30.56
N ASN A 74 -25.44 -2.70 -30.89
CA ASN A 74 -24.72 -3.54 -29.93
C ASN A 74 -24.25 -4.88 -30.54
N SER A 75 -23.14 -5.34 -29.98
CA SER A 75 -22.50 -6.67 -30.07
C SER A 75 -23.46 -7.85 -30.21
N ASP A 76 -23.34 -8.65 -31.25
CA ASP A 76 -22.68 -9.96 -31.21
C ASP A 76 -22.68 -10.60 -32.61
N GLU A 77 -21.58 -11.26 -32.91
CA GLU A 77 -21.13 -11.68 -34.23
C GLU A 77 -21.93 -12.87 -34.78
N GLU A 78 -22.67 -12.65 -35.86
CA GLU A 78 -22.86 -13.61 -36.97
C GLU A 78 -23.62 -12.92 -38.11
N ILE A 79 -22.91 -12.31 -39.05
CA ILE A 79 -23.51 -11.80 -40.30
C ILE A 79 -22.61 -12.17 -41.48
N PHE A 80 -22.94 -13.34 -42.03
CA PHE A 80 -23.17 -13.55 -43.46
C PHE A 80 -23.44 -12.23 -44.20
N CYS A 81 -22.57 -11.83 -45.12
CA CYS A 81 -23.02 -11.02 -46.25
C CYS A 81 -22.05 -11.16 -47.42
N GLY A 82 -22.56 -11.75 -48.49
CA GLY A 82 -21.89 -11.85 -49.77
C GLY A 82 -21.55 -10.46 -50.29
N SER A 83 -20.26 -10.24 -50.54
CA SER A 83 -19.80 -9.14 -51.36
C SER A 83 -19.90 -9.57 -52.81
N GLU A 84 -20.97 -9.07 -53.45
CA GLU A 84 -20.95 -8.45 -54.78
C GLU A 84 -19.87 -8.98 -55.72
N VAL A 85 -20.34 -9.84 -56.63
CA VAL A 85 -19.64 -10.30 -57.83
C VAL A 85 -19.20 -9.08 -58.62
N ASP A 86 -17.89 -8.94 -58.81
CA ASP A 86 -17.30 -7.88 -59.61
C ASP A 86 -17.89 -7.91 -61.02
N ASN A 87 -18.37 -6.74 -61.43
CA ASN A 87 -19.05 -6.49 -62.68
C ASN A 87 -18.00 -6.26 -63.78
N GLU A 88 -17.43 -7.34 -64.33
CA GLU A 88 -16.49 -7.29 -65.46
C GLU A 88 -17.11 -7.91 -66.72
N TYR A 89 -18.14 -7.25 -67.26
CA TYR A 89 -18.55 -7.42 -68.66
C TYR A 89 -18.96 -6.07 -69.24
N GLY A 90 -17.98 -5.17 -69.33
CA GLY A 90 -18.05 -3.99 -70.19
C GLY A 90 -17.62 -4.36 -71.60
N GLU A 91 -18.37 -5.21 -72.29
CA GLU A 91 -18.19 -5.47 -73.73
C GLU A 91 -18.49 -4.17 -74.50
N SER A 92 -17.45 -3.36 -74.71
CA SER A 92 -17.49 -2.20 -75.60
C SER A 92 -17.58 -2.68 -77.05
N SER A 93 -18.80 -2.87 -77.54
CA SER A 93 -19.10 -3.20 -78.94
C SER A 93 -18.63 -2.08 -79.89
N LEU A 94 -17.39 -2.16 -80.38
CA LEU A 94 -16.90 -1.37 -81.50
C LEU A 94 -17.38 -1.99 -82.81
N SER A 95 -18.47 -1.44 -83.34
CA SER A 95 -18.92 -1.67 -84.71
C SER A 95 -17.87 -1.17 -85.70
N PHE A 96 -17.04 -2.07 -86.24
CA PHE A 96 -16.25 -1.81 -87.45
C PHE A 96 -17.07 -2.22 -88.66
N GLN A 97 -17.59 -1.21 -89.37
CA GLN A 97 -18.15 -1.38 -90.71
C GLN A 97 -17.00 -1.66 -91.69
N ALA A 98 -16.88 -2.90 -92.16
CA ALA A 98 -15.93 -3.26 -93.22
C ALA A 98 -16.34 -2.60 -94.55
N PRO A 99 -15.42 -1.98 -95.31
CA PRO A 99 -15.71 -1.56 -96.67
C PRO A 99 -15.91 -2.78 -97.57
N ILE A 100 -17.05 -2.81 -98.27
CA ILE A 100 -17.35 -3.78 -99.32
C ILE A 100 -16.31 -3.64 -100.44
N LEU A 101 -15.48 -4.67 -100.64
CA LEU A 101 -14.61 -4.78 -101.82
C LEU A 101 -15.25 -5.71 -102.86
N THR A 102 -15.41 -5.20 -104.08
CA THR A 102 -15.88 -5.94 -105.27
C THR A 102 -14.70 -6.56 -106.05
N PRO A 103 -14.91 -7.64 -106.81
CA PRO A 103 -13.87 -8.63 -107.09
C PRO A 103 -13.10 -8.42 -108.42
N CYS A 104 -11.76 -8.50 -108.38
CA CYS A 104 -10.90 -8.70 -109.55
C CYS A 104 -10.30 -10.13 -109.54
N LYS A 105 -10.69 -10.96 -110.50
CA LYS A 105 -10.53 -12.42 -110.55
C LYS A 105 -9.13 -12.95 -110.95
N SER A 106 -8.05 -12.24 -110.64
CA SER A 106 -6.68 -12.75 -110.86
C SER A 106 -5.75 -12.66 -109.64
N HIS A 107 -6.22 -12.11 -108.51
CA HIS A 107 -5.50 -12.03 -107.22
C HIS A 107 -6.11 -12.92 -106.11
N GLN A 108 -7.16 -13.67 -106.43
CA GLN A 108 -8.03 -14.30 -105.44
C GLN A 108 -7.40 -15.50 -104.71
N VAL A 109 -6.41 -16.17 -105.31
CA VAL A 109 -5.71 -17.32 -104.70
C VAL A 109 -4.57 -16.86 -103.77
N VAL A 110 -3.93 -15.73 -104.07
CA VAL A 110 -2.84 -15.17 -103.24
C VAL A 110 -3.42 -14.49 -101.99
N MET A 111 -4.53 -13.75 -102.14
CA MET A 111 -5.22 -13.12 -101.01
C MET A 111 -5.81 -14.13 -100.01
N ASP A 112 -6.20 -15.32 -100.47
CA ASP A 112 -6.72 -16.39 -99.61
C ASP A 112 -5.61 -17.01 -98.75
N ALA A 113 -4.43 -17.26 -99.35
CA ALA A 113 -3.25 -17.71 -98.62
C ALA A 113 -2.76 -16.67 -97.60
N ASP A 114 -2.73 -15.39 -97.97
CA ASP A 114 -2.34 -14.30 -97.06
C ASP A 114 -3.33 -14.15 -95.90
N LEU A 115 -4.64 -14.35 -96.15
CA LEU A 115 -5.67 -14.32 -95.11
C LEU A 115 -5.50 -15.48 -94.12
N ILE A 116 -5.21 -16.68 -94.62
CA ILE A 116 -4.92 -17.87 -93.80
C ILE A 116 -3.65 -17.67 -92.97
N ILE A 117 -2.60 -17.10 -93.55
CA ILE A 117 -1.36 -16.79 -92.84
C ILE A 117 -1.60 -15.75 -91.76
N ALA A 118 -2.36 -14.69 -92.06
CA ALA A 118 -2.72 -13.66 -91.08
C ALA A 118 -3.54 -14.22 -89.93
N ASP A 119 -4.53 -15.09 -90.21
CA ASP A 119 -5.31 -15.77 -89.17
C ASP A 119 -4.44 -16.69 -88.32
N LEU A 120 -3.54 -17.47 -88.92
CA LEU A 120 -2.60 -18.32 -88.19
C LEU A 120 -1.68 -17.50 -87.27
N VAL A 121 -1.13 -16.38 -87.76
CA VAL A 121 -0.29 -15.48 -86.96
C VAL A 121 -1.09 -14.85 -85.83
N ASN A 122 -2.31 -14.38 -86.09
CA ASN A 122 -3.20 -13.85 -85.06
C ASN A 122 -3.51 -14.90 -83.99
N LYS A 123 -3.84 -16.13 -84.40
CA LYS A 123 -4.10 -17.24 -83.48
C LYS A 123 -2.88 -17.63 -82.66
N ASN A 124 -1.68 -17.58 -83.24
CA ASN A 124 -0.44 -17.83 -82.50
C ASN A 124 -0.17 -16.75 -81.45
N VAL A 125 -0.37 -15.47 -81.79
CA VAL A 125 -0.21 -14.35 -80.84
C VAL A 125 -1.27 -14.42 -79.74
N GLU A 126 -2.53 -14.68 -80.07
CA GLU A 126 -3.61 -14.89 -79.08
C GLU A 126 -3.27 -16.05 -78.13
N TYR A 127 -2.71 -17.14 -78.66
CA TYR A 127 -2.24 -18.26 -77.84
C TYR A 127 -1.09 -17.85 -76.91
N GLU A 128 -0.08 -17.14 -77.40
CA GLU A 128 1.02 -16.66 -76.55
C GLU A 128 0.56 -15.68 -75.46
N VAL A 129 -0.39 -14.79 -75.78
CA VAL A 129 -1.00 -13.86 -74.81
C VAL A 129 -1.73 -14.64 -73.72
N THR A 130 -2.61 -15.56 -74.10
CA THR A 130 -3.37 -16.37 -73.13
C THR A 130 -2.47 -17.25 -72.28
N VAL A 131 -1.39 -17.82 -72.84
CA VAL A 131 -0.40 -18.58 -72.07
C VAL A 131 0.31 -17.70 -71.03
N ASN A 132 0.74 -16.49 -71.41
CA ASN A 132 1.38 -15.55 -70.49
C ASN A 132 0.42 -15.09 -69.37
N GLU A 133 -0.84 -14.85 -69.70
CA GLU A 133 -1.88 -14.52 -68.70
C GLU A 133 -2.09 -15.67 -67.72
N LEU A 134 -2.16 -16.91 -68.21
CA LEU A 134 -2.28 -18.10 -67.35
C LEU A 134 -1.07 -18.29 -66.44
N ASP A 135 0.16 -18.09 -66.93
CA ASP A 135 1.36 -18.14 -66.09
C ASP A 135 1.35 -17.03 -65.01
N GLY A 136 0.90 -15.82 -65.39
CA GLY A 136 0.71 -14.71 -64.46
C GLY A 136 -0.28 -15.04 -63.34
N GLU A 137 -1.43 -15.63 -63.68
CA GLU A 137 -2.42 -16.08 -62.70
C GLU A 137 -1.89 -17.23 -61.83
N GLU A 138 -1.21 -18.22 -62.41
CA GLU A 138 -0.63 -19.33 -61.64
C GLU A 138 0.37 -18.83 -60.58
N ASN A 139 1.19 -17.85 -60.94
CA ASN A 139 2.13 -17.22 -60.01
C ASN A 139 1.41 -16.47 -58.88
N LYS A 140 0.34 -15.72 -59.18
CA LYS A 140 -0.52 -15.10 -58.14
C LYS A 140 -1.13 -16.15 -57.23
N TRP A 141 -1.65 -17.26 -57.77
CA TRP A 141 -2.20 -18.36 -56.96
C TRP A 141 -1.17 -19.00 -56.04
N LYS A 142 0.08 -19.17 -56.50
CA LYS A 142 1.20 -19.65 -55.66
C LYS A 142 1.49 -18.66 -54.53
N GLU A 143 1.49 -17.37 -54.81
CA GLU A 143 1.67 -16.33 -53.79
C GLU A 143 0.53 -16.32 -52.76
N PHE A 144 -0.72 -16.42 -53.21
CA PHE A 144 -1.89 -16.53 -52.33
C PHE A 144 -1.83 -17.79 -51.46
N SER A 145 -1.47 -18.94 -52.03
CA SER A 145 -1.30 -20.19 -51.30
C SER A 145 -0.24 -20.06 -50.20
N ARG A 146 0.94 -19.50 -50.53
CA ARG A 146 2.01 -19.23 -49.57
C ARG A 146 1.55 -18.26 -48.48
N LYS A 147 0.80 -17.21 -48.83
CA LYS A 147 0.27 -16.25 -47.86
C LYS A 147 -0.70 -16.92 -46.89
N ILE A 148 -1.58 -17.79 -47.37
CA ILE A 148 -2.52 -18.55 -46.54
C ILE A 148 -1.74 -19.49 -45.60
N GLU A 149 -0.70 -20.16 -46.08
CA GLU A 149 0.14 -21.04 -45.25
C GLU A 149 0.87 -20.26 -44.15
N LEU A 150 1.45 -19.10 -44.46
CA LEU A 150 2.07 -18.23 -43.47
C LEU A 150 1.07 -17.72 -42.43
N GLN A 151 -0.15 -17.37 -42.86
CA GLN A 151 -1.21 -16.96 -41.94
C GLN A 151 -1.63 -18.10 -41.00
N LYS A 152 -1.71 -19.33 -41.49
CA LYS A 152 -1.97 -20.52 -40.65
C LYS A 152 -0.87 -20.75 -39.64
N SER A 153 0.40 -20.68 -40.06
CA SER A 153 1.55 -20.84 -39.15
C SER A 153 1.59 -19.75 -38.07
N LEU A 154 1.29 -18.49 -38.42
CA LEU A 154 1.18 -17.42 -37.44
C LEU A 154 0.06 -17.70 -36.42
N LEU A 155 -1.10 -18.18 -36.87
CA LEU A 155 -2.20 -18.52 -35.99
C LEU A 155 -1.81 -19.65 -35.02
N GLU A 156 -1.13 -20.68 -35.50
CA GLU A 156 -0.64 -21.79 -34.67
C GLU A 156 0.34 -21.30 -33.59
N VAL A 157 1.27 -20.41 -33.94
CA VAL A 157 2.19 -19.80 -32.96
C VAL A 157 1.43 -19.00 -31.89
N LEU A 158 0.50 -18.14 -32.31
CA LEU A 158 -0.31 -17.34 -31.38
C LEU A 158 -1.18 -18.23 -30.47
N GLU A 159 -1.74 -19.32 -31.00
CA GLU A 159 -2.51 -20.27 -30.21
C GLU A 159 -1.63 -21.01 -29.18
N SER A 160 -0.39 -21.37 -29.57
CA SER A 160 0.59 -21.98 -28.67
C SER A 160 1.01 -21.01 -27.55
N GLU A 161 1.25 -19.74 -27.87
CA GLU A 161 1.58 -18.70 -26.88
C GLU A 161 0.40 -18.47 -25.92
N ARG A 162 -0.83 -18.42 -26.44
CA ARG A 162 -2.04 -18.33 -25.62
C ARG A 162 -2.13 -19.48 -24.64
N LEU A 163 -1.85 -20.71 -25.07
CA LEU A 163 -1.91 -21.89 -24.21
C LEU A 163 -0.82 -21.86 -23.11
N VAL A 164 0.40 -21.45 -23.44
CA VAL A 164 1.49 -21.27 -22.47
C VAL A 164 1.12 -20.21 -21.43
N LEU A 165 0.60 -19.06 -21.85
CA LEU A 165 0.17 -17.98 -20.95
C LEU A 165 -0.98 -18.42 -20.04
N LEU A 166 -1.95 -19.17 -20.57
CA LEU A 166 -3.04 -19.73 -19.75
C LEU A 166 -2.52 -20.70 -18.69
N ASN A 167 -1.55 -21.55 -19.05
CA ASN A 167 -0.93 -22.48 -18.11
C ASN A 167 -0.16 -21.74 -17.01
N GLU A 168 0.65 -20.75 -17.39
CA GLU A 168 1.41 -19.94 -16.44
C GLU A 168 0.49 -19.15 -15.50
N ASN A 169 -0.61 -18.59 -16.01
CA ASN A 169 -1.62 -17.93 -15.18
C ASN A 169 -2.26 -18.89 -14.18
N ALA A 170 -2.58 -20.13 -14.58
CA ALA A 170 -3.11 -21.13 -13.67
C ALA A 170 -2.08 -21.47 -12.58
N ARG A 171 -0.82 -21.67 -12.96
CA ARG A 171 0.30 -21.94 -12.03
C ARG A 171 0.50 -20.81 -11.03
N LEU A 172 0.50 -19.56 -11.49
CA LEU A 172 0.59 -18.38 -10.64
C LEU A 172 -0.63 -18.28 -9.72
N GLY A 173 -1.83 -18.59 -10.22
CA GLY A 173 -3.05 -18.66 -9.43
C GLY A 173 -2.93 -19.63 -8.25
N TYR A 174 -2.42 -20.84 -8.49
CA TYR A 174 -2.18 -21.82 -7.41
C TYR A 174 -1.15 -21.30 -6.40
N ARG A 175 -0.04 -20.71 -6.87
CA ARG A 175 1.00 -20.17 -5.98
C ARG A 175 0.49 -19.02 -5.11
N VAL A 176 -0.30 -18.12 -5.69
CA VAL A 176 -0.96 -17.04 -4.94
C VAL A 176 -1.93 -17.63 -3.93
N GLY A 177 -2.73 -18.64 -4.30
CA GLY A 177 -3.61 -19.35 -3.39
C GLY A 177 -2.88 -19.94 -2.18
N THR A 178 -1.77 -20.66 -2.41
CA THR A 178 -0.93 -21.22 -1.34
C THR A 178 -0.40 -20.13 -0.41
N LEU A 179 0.17 -19.06 -0.97
CA LEU A 179 0.72 -17.95 -0.18
C LEU A 179 -0.36 -17.23 0.64
N VAL A 180 -1.58 -17.12 0.12
CA VAL A 180 -2.71 -16.53 0.85
C VAL A 180 -3.09 -17.38 2.06
N GLU A 181 -3.16 -18.70 1.92
CA GLU A 181 -3.46 -19.60 3.05
C GLU A 181 -2.34 -19.62 4.10
N GLU A 182 -1.08 -19.63 3.68
CA GLU A 182 0.07 -19.50 4.59
C GLU A 182 0.03 -18.18 5.35
N ASN A 183 -0.27 -17.05 4.67
CA ASN A 183 -0.36 -15.74 5.31
C ASN A 183 -1.51 -15.68 6.33
N LYS A 184 -2.67 -16.28 6.01
CA LYS A 184 -3.77 -16.45 6.98
C LYS A 184 -3.33 -17.23 8.22
N GLY A 185 -2.60 -18.33 8.03
CA GLY A 185 -2.03 -19.12 9.12
C GLY A 185 -1.07 -18.32 10.00
N LEU A 186 -0.11 -17.62 9.39
CA LEU A 186 0.84 -16.75 10.10
C LEU A 186 0.16 -15.61 10.85
N SER A 187 -0.89 -15.02 10.27
CA SER A 187 -1.69 -13.98 10.92
C SER A 187 -2.40 -14.51 12.17
N ALA A 188 -2.99 -15.70 12.08
CA ALA A 188 -3.63 -16.36 13.23
C ALA A 188 -2.63 -16.70 14.33
N GLU A 189 -1.45 -17.22 13.97
CA GLU A 189 -0.37 -17.55 14.91
C GLU A 189 0.18 -16.29 15.60
N SER A 190 0.46 -15.23 14.83
CA SER A 190 0.91 -13.93 15.36
C SER A 190 -0.07 -13.36 16.38
N LEU A 191 -1.37 -13.42 16.07
CA LEU A 191 -2.42 -12.96 16.98
C LEU A 191 -2.45 -13.82 18.25
N PHE A 192 -2.36 -15.15 18.13
CA PHE A 192 -2.29 -16.05 19.28
C PHE A 192 -1.10 -15.72 20.18
N MET A 193 0.09 -15.56 19.61
CA MET A 193 1.31 -15.19 20.35
C MET A 193 1.17 -13.84 21.04
N LYS A 194 0.56 -12.84 20.38
CA LYS A 194 0.24 -11.54 20.98
C LYS A 194 -0.68 -11.68 22.20
N ARG A 195 -1.71 -12.53 22.12
CA ARG A 195 -2.61 -12.81 23.27
C ARG A 195 -1.83 -13.45 24.42
N LYS A 196 -1.01 -14.47 24.14
CA LYS A 196 -0.22 -15.19 25.15
C LYS A 196 0.82 -14.30 25.82
N ALA A 197 1.52 -13.47 25.06
CA ALA A 197 2.43 -12.46 25.60
C ALA A 197 1.70 -11.48 26.52
N GLY A 198 0.49 -11.04 26.14
CA GLY A 198 -0.36 -10.18 26.98
C GLY A 198 -0.83 -10.86 28.27
N GLU A 199 -1.21 -12.14 28.22
CA GLU A 199 -1.54 -12.94 29.40
C GLU A 199 -0.36 -13.06 30.36
N LEU A 200 0.83 -13.36 29.83
CA LEU A 200 2.05 -13.47 30.62
C LEU A 200 2.42 -12.13 31.27
N ALA A 201 2.32 -11.02 30.54
CA ALA A 201 2.57 -9.68 31.08
C ALA A 201 1.64 -9.36 32.27
N ARG A 202 0.35 -9.71 32.17
CA ARG A 202 -0.61 -9.55 33.27
C ARG A 202 -0.24 -10.42 34.48
N CYS A 203 0.17 -11.67 34.25
CA CYS A 203 0.61 -12.57 35.32
C CYS A 203 1.81 -12.01 36.08
N VAL A 204 2.83 -11.52 35.38
CA VAL A 204 4.03 -10.93 35.97
C VAL A 204 3.70 -9.70 36.82
N LEU A 205 2.81 -8.81 36.32
CA LEU A 205 2.38 -7.65 37.09
C LEU A 205 1.67 -8.05 38.38
N LYS A 206 0.78 -9.04 38.31
CA LYS A 206 0.08 -9.56 39.50
C LYS A 206 1.07 -10.12 40.53
N MET A 207 2.05 -10.93 40.10
CA MET A 207 3.07 -11.48 41.02
C MET A 207 3.89 -10.39 41.70
N ARG A 208 4.23 -9.31 40.98
CA ARG A 208 4.95 -8.16 41.55
C ARG A 208 4.12 -7.49 42.65
N ASP A 209 2.83 -7.30 42.39
CA ASP A 209 1.93 -6.66 43.34
C ASP A 209 1.71 -7.54 44.58
N ASP A 210 1.52 -8.85 44.39
CA ASP A 210 1.42 -9.84 45.48
C ASP A 210 2.69 -9.87 46.35
N TYR A 211 3.88 -9.83 45.73
CA TYR A 211 5.15 -9.72 46.44
C TYR A 211 5.23 -8.43 47.26
N ARG A 212 4.79 -7.30 46.70
CA ARG A 212 4.77 -6.01 47.40
C ARG A 212 3.83 -6.04 48.60
N VAL A 213 2.65 -6.62 48.45
CA VAL A 213 1.69 -6.81 49.55
C VAL A 213 2.31 -7.68 50.65
N CYS A 214 2.92 -8.81 50.31
CA CYS A 214 3.59 -9.69 51.28
C CYS A 214 4.67 -8.95 52.09
N MET A 215 5.54 -8.17 51.42
CA MET A 215 6.59 -7.39 52.07
C MET A 215 6.02 -6.31 53.01
N LEU A 216 4.92 -5.66 52.63
CA LEU A 216 4.25 -4.68 53.46
C LEU A 216 3.57 -5.33 54.68
N SER A 217 2.88 -6.46 54.50
CA SER A 217 2.27 -7.22 55.61
C SER A 217 3.32 -7.59 56.66
N ARG A 218 4.48 -8.11 56.25
CA ARG A 218 5.58 -8.43 57.17
C ARG A 218 6.14 -7.20 57.90
N LYS A 219 6.18 -6.05 57.23
CA LYS A 219 6.59 -4.79 57.86
C LYS A 219 5.56 -4.31 58.90
N ILE A 220 4.27 -4.46 58.61
CA ILE A 220 3.17 -4.14 59.54
C ILE A 220 3.27 -5.03 60.78
N GLU A 221 3.45 -6.35 60.62
CA GLU A 221 3.61 -7.28 61.73
C GLU A 221 4.79 -6.90 62.64
N ASN A 222 5.94 -6.59 62.04
CA ASN A 222 7.12 -6.14 62.79
C ASN A 222 6.87 -4.83 63.56
N LEU A 223 6.18 -3.86 62.94
CA LEU A 223 5.84 -2.60 63.59
C LEU A 223 4.83 -2.80 64.72
N GLN A 224 3.83 -3.67 64.53
CA GLN A 224 2.86 -4.03 65.56
C GLN A 224 3.55 -4.69 66.77
N ALA A 225 4.52 -5.59 66.53
CA ALA A 225 5.30 -6.19 67.61
C ALA A 225 6.14 -5.13 68.37
N GLN A 226 6.71 -4.16 67.66
CA GLN A 226 7.43 -3.04 68.30
C GLN A 226 6.49 -2.17 69.14
N ILE A 227 5.33 -1.78 68.61
CA ILE A 227 4.30 -1.01 69.33
C ILE A 227 3.90 -1.75 70.60
N TYR A 228 3.56 -3.04 70.49
CA TYR A 228 3.19 -3.85 71.65
C TYR A 228 4.30 -3.87 72.72
N SER A 229 5.57 -4.02 72.31
CA SER A 229 6.70 -4.00 73.25
C SER A 229 6.91 -2.64 73.93
N LEU A 230 6.61 -1.55 73.22
CA LEU A 230 6.67 -0.18 73.74
C LEU A 230 5.51 0.08 74.70
N GLU A 231 4.29 -0.28 74.33
CA GLU A 231 3.10 -0.18 75.17
C GLU A 231 3.28 -0.95 76.48
N LYS A 232 3.83 -2.18 76.41
CA LYS A 232 4.15 -2.98 77.59
C LYS A 232 5.14 -2.24 78.51
N ARG A 233 6.25 -1.74 77.97
CA ARG A 233 7.23 -0.99 78.76
C ARG A 233 6.65 0.30 79.33
N ASN A 234 5.90 1.07 78.54
CA ASN A 234 5.23 2.28 79.03
C ASN A 234 4.28 1.99 80.18
N LYS A 235 3.49 0.91 80.07
CA LYS A 235 2.61 0.47 81.16
C LYS A 235 3.41 0.15 82.43
N GLU A 236 4.49 -0.60 82.31
CA GLU A 236 5.39 -0.91 83.43
C GLU A 236 6.00 0.37 84.05
N TYR A 237 6.39 1.35 83.23
CA TYR A 237 6.87 2.66 83.69
C TYR A 237 5.81 3.44 84.50
N TYR A 238 4.57 3.50 84.00
CA TYR A 238 3.48 4.16 84.72
C TYR A 238 3.15 3.46 86.04
N GLU A 239 3.14 2.13 86.08
CA GLU A 239 2.93 1.37 87.32
C GLU A 239 4.03 1.64 88.36
N GLN A 240 5.28 1.81 87.93
CA GLN A 240 6.39 2.19 88.83
C GLN A 240 6.23 3.61 89.39
N LEU A 241 5.83 4.57 88.56
CA LEU A 241 5.57 5.96 88.98
C LEU A 241 4.46 6.02 90.04
N VAL A 242 3.35 5.31 89.83
CA VAL A 242 2.24 5.24 90.78
C VAL A 242 2.69 4.63 92.11
N LYS A 243 3.43 3.50 92.08
CA LYS A 243 3.97 2.88 93.29
C LYS A 243 4.91 3.82 94.05
N GLN A 244 5.80 4.54 93.36
CA GLN A 244 6.66 5.53 94.01
C GLN A 244 5.87 6.67 94.63
N GLU A 245 4.79 7.13 94.00
CA GLU A 245 3.92 8.17 94.56
C GLU A 245 3.19 7.67 95.82
N GLU A 246 2.65 6.45 95.80
CA GLU A 246 2.03 5.81 96.97
C GLU A 246 3.03 5.59 98.12
N GLU A 247 4.25 5.16 97.81
CA GLU A 247 5.34 5.05 98.78
C GLU A 247 5.72 6.42 99.37
N LYS A 248 5.76 7.49 98.56
CA LYS A 248 6.01 8.84 99.05
C LYS A 248 4.86 9.32 99.94
N LYS A 249 3.61 9.10 99.55
CA LYS A 249 2.42 9.44 100.35
C LYS A 249 2.43 8.71 101.69
N THR A 250 2.66 7.40 101.71
CA THR A 250 2.75 6.61 102.96
C THR A 250 3.89 7.08 103.85
N LYS A 251 5.08 7.37 103.28
CA LYS A 251 6.21 7.97 104.02
C LYS A 251 5.85 9.34 104.62
N ILE A 252 5.13 10.21 103.90
CA ILE A 252 4.66 11.50 104.40
C ILE A 252 3.64 11.30 105.53
N THR A 253 2.68 10.38 105.38
CA THR A 253 1.69 10.07 106.42
C THR A 253 2.35 9.51 107.67
N MET A 254 3.30 8.59 107.54
CA MET A 254 4.09 8.07 108.67
C MET A 254 4.90 9.17 109.36
N LYS A 255 5.54 10.08 108.59
CA LYS A 255 6.22 11.26 109.15
C LYS A 255 5.25 12.16 109.91
N LYS A 256 4.03 12.41 109.41
CA LYS A 256 3.00 13.19 110.14
C LYS A 256 2.60 12.53 111.45
N ILE A 257 2.42 11.20 111.47
CA ILE A 257 2.06 10.44 112.69
C ILE A 257 3.20 10.49 113.72
N MET A 258 4.45 10.28 113.30
CA MET A 258 5.61 10.39 114.19
C MET A 258 5.78 11.81 114.76
N LYS A 259 5.45 12.85 113.98
CA LYS A 259 5.50 14.26 114.42
C LYS A 259 4.41 14.61 115.45
N HIS A 260 3.32 13.83 115.54
CA HIS A 260 2.24 14.05 116.52
C HIS A 260 2.51 13.37 117.88
N ASN A 261 3.49 12.45 117.95
CA ASN A 261 3.93 11.76 119.18
C ASN A 261 5.21 12.35 119.81
N ALA A 262 5.80 13.37 119.20
CA ALA A 262 6.92 14.12 119.75
C ALA A 262 6.47 15.58 119.96
N GLY A 263 6.09 15.91 121.19
CA GLY A 263 5.86 17.31 121.57
C GLY A 263 7.18 18.08 121.60
N GLU A 264 7.16 19.26 120.96
CA GLU A 264 8.07 20.44 121.05
C GLU A 264 9.58 20.23 120.77
N ALA A 265 10.32 21.03 120.00
CA ALA A 265 10.12 22.34 119.36
C ALA A 265 11.23 22.60 118.29
N THR A 266 11.19 23.80 117.67
CA THR A 266 12.14 24.49 116.75
C THR A 266 11.95 24.18 115.25
N LEU A 267 11.36 25.07 114.43
CA LEU A 267 11.73 26.44 113.97
C LEU A 267 12.72 26.38 112.78
N GLU A 268 12.32 27.05 111.68
CA GLU A 268 13.02 27.27 110.39
C GLU A 268 13.22 26.02 109.49
N ASP A 269 12.94 26.01 108.18
CA ASP A 269 12.84 27.12 107.22
C ASP A 269 11.90 26.75 106.04
N PHE A 270 11.38 27.79 105.41
CA PHE A 270 10.34 27.82 104.38
C PHE A 270 10.90 27.64 102.95
N PHE A 271 10.05 27.03 102.10
CA PHE A 271 9.82 27.25 100.66
C PHE A 271 10.74 28.18 99.83
N GLN A 272 11.19 27.65 98.68
CA GLN A 272 11.15 28.32 97.36
C GLN A 272 10.53 27.31 96.38
N VAL A 273 9.24 27.42 96.06
CA VAL A 273 8.60 28.31 95.06
C VAL A 273 8.84 27.81 93.63
N GLU A 274 7.73 27.39 93.02
CA GLU A 274 7.51 27.14 91.61
C GLU A 274 7.85 28.37 90.76
N GLU A 275 8.32 28.14 89.55
CA GLU A 275 7.99 29.01 88.43
C GLU A 275 7.84 28.14 87.17
N GLU A 276 6.59 28.00 86.74
CA GLU A 276 6.23 27.79 85.35
C GLU A 276 6.71 29.01 84.54
N GLU A 277 7.17 28.81 83.32
CA GLU A 277 6.67 29.60 82.19
C GLU A 277 6.93 28.87 80.87
N GLU A 278 5.85 28.79 80.08
CA GLU A 278 5.80 28.44 78.67
C GLU A 278 6.58 29.47 77.84
N GLU A 279 7.14 29.06 76.71
CA GLU A 279 6.86 29.71 75.42
C GLU A 279 7.43 28.88 74.25
N GLU A 280 6.57 28.63 73.26
CA GLU A 280 6.91 28.17 71.92
C GLU A 280 7.66 29.28 71.16
N GLU A 281 8.65 28.94 70.33
CA GLU A 281 8.64 29.24 68.88
C GLU A 281 9.89 28.72 68.14
N GLU A 282 9.76 28.65 66.82
CA GLU A 282 10.53 27.90 65.84
C GLU A 282 12.00 28.31 65.57
N ALA A 283 12.67 27.39 64.84
CA ALA A 283 13.53 27.64 63.67
C ALA A 283 15.07 27.52 63.81
N ASP A 284 15.56 26.45 63.17
CA ASP A 284 16.73 26.36 62.27
C ASP A 284 18.16 26.45 62.83
N GLY A 285 19.00 25.45 62.50
CA GLY A 285 20.47 25.58 62.55
C GLY A 285 21.26 24.44 63.22
N ASP A 286 21.69 23.48 62.41
CA ASP A 286 22.69 22.41 62.64
C ASP A 286 24.05 22.95 63.19
N PRO A 287 24.80 22.24 64.07
CA PRO A 287 26.00 21.54 63.54
C PRO A 287 26.49 20.27 64.29
N LYS A 288 26.77 19.21 63.50
CA LYS A 288 27.89 18.20 63.53
C LYS A 288 28.67 17.87 64.82
N PRO A 289 29.09 16.59 64.97
CA PRO A 289 30.49 16.21 64.63
C PRO A 289 30.59 14.88 63.83
N ARG A 290 31.21 14.86 62.62
CA ARG A 290 32.58 14.35 62.30
C ARG A 290 32.98 13.13 63.16
N TRP A 291 33.21 11.93 62.63
CA TRP A 291 34.42 11.54 61.86
C TRP A 291 34.18 10.46 60.76
N GLN A 292 34.81 10.74 59.61
CA GLN A 292 35.49 9.84 58.65
C GLN A 292 34.75 8.79 57.80
N ARG A 293 34.70 9.07 56.48
CA ARG A 293 35.05 8.08 55.45
C ARG A 293 35.99 8.68 54.41
N SER A 294 37.03 7.91 54.12
CA SER A 294 38.10 8.16 53.17
C SER A 294 37.55 8.38 51.76
N GLY A 295 38.18 9.32 51.04
CA GLY A 295 37.84 9.66 49.67
C GLY A 295 38.27 8.61 48.65
N GLY A 296 37.49 8.53 47.58
CA GLY A 296 37.83 7.85 46.33
C GLY A 296 37.02 8.47 45.20
N ASN A 297 37.69 9.31 44.40
CA ASN A 297 37.16 9.98 43.21
C ASN A 297 36.68 8.99 42.15
N VAL A 298 35.42 9.11 41.68
CA VAL A 298 35.07 8.86 40.27
C VAL A 298 33.99 9.84 39.84
N ARG A 299 34.42 10.90 39.12
CA ARG A 299 33.57 11.68 38.22
C ARG A 299 33.16 10.79 37.05
N GLY A 300 31.86 10.63 36.80
CA GLY A 300 31.39 9.84 35.66
C GLY A 300 29.86 9.74 35.53
N SER A 301 29.19 10.90 35.49
CA SER A 301 27.89 11.15 34.84
C SER A 301 26.92 9.96 34.69
N GLY A 302 25.95 9.90 35.60
CA GLY A 302 24.72 9.12 35.42
C GLY A 302 23.82 9.72 34.34
N ARG A 303 23.70 9.03 33.20
CA ARG A 303 22.57 9.14 32.25
C ARG A 303 22.38 7.82 31.50
N ARG A 304 21.79 6.80 32.13
CA ARG A 304 21.42 5.54 31.43
C ARG A 304 20.05 4.96 31.78
N VAL A 305 19.14 5.70 32.41
CA VAL A 305 17.80 5.16 32.75
C VAL A 305 16.66 5.74 31.90
N SER A 306 16.87 6.84 31.16
CA SER A 306 15.79 7.45 30.36
C SER A 306 15.58 6.86 28.95
N LYS A 307 16.59 6.22 28.34
CA LYS A 307 16.52 5.82 26.91
C LYS A 307 15.62 4.61 26.61
N ILE A 308 15.24 3.82 27.63
CA ILE A 308 14.36 2.66 27.43
C ILE A 308 12.90 3.10 27.31
N TRP A 309 12.49 4.11 28.07
CA TRP A 309 11.13 4.65 28.03
C TRP A 309 10.85 5.46 26.75
N ASP A 310 11.85 6.17 26.23
CA ASP A 310 11.72 6.89 24.95
C ASP A 310 11.54 5.96 23.74
N ARG A 311 11.99 4.69 23.83
CA ARG A 311 11.77 3.69 22.77
C ARG A 311 10.38 3.04 22.82
N MET A 312 9.73 2.97 23.98
CA MET A 312 8.37 2.42 24.10
C MET A 312 7.29 3.41 23.64
N LYS A 313 7.54 4.72 23.72
CA LYS A 313 6.58 5.75 23.26
C LYS A 313 6.45 5.85 21.73
N ASN A 314 7.42 5.33 20.98
CA ASN A 314 7.42 5.38 19.51
C ASN A 314 6.71 4.18 18.85
N ILE A 315 6.03 3.31 19.61
CA ILE A 315 5.32 2.14 19.08
C ILE A 315 3.82 2.42 18.86
N ASP A 316 3.29 3.56 19.32
CA ASP A 316 1.86 3.91 19.18
C ASP A 316 1.48 4.60 17.85
N MET A 317 2.31 4.49 16.81
CA MET A 317 2.06 5.15 15.52
C MET A 317 1.81 4.18 14.36
N LEU A 318 1.09 3.09 14.61
CA LEU A 318 0.55 2.20 13.56
C LEU A 318 -0.88 1.76 13.90
N LEU A 319 -1.79 2.73 13.99
CA LEU A 319 -3.23 2.51 13.85
C LEU A 319 -3.65 2.93 12.44
N CYS A 320 -3.39 2.06 11.45
CA CYS A 320 -4.11 2.12 10.18
C CYS A 320 -5.39 1.29 10.32
N GLY A 321 -6.46 1.96 10.76
CA GLY A 321 -7.84 1.49 10.53
C GLY A 321 -8.35 1.99 9.17
N PRO A 322 -9.27 1.26 8.52
CA PRO A 322 -9.73 1.59 7.17
C PRO A 322 -10.66 2.81 7.18
N HIS A 323 -10.33 3.81 6.36
CA HIS A 323 -11.27 4.87 5.99
C HIS A 323 -12.37 4.27 5.10
N TYR A 324 -13.54 4.02 5.68
CA TYR A 324 -14.78 3.87 4.93
C TYR A 324 -15.15 5.23 4.34
N ASN A 325 -14.98 5.40 3.03
CA ASN A 325 -15.65 6.47 2.29
C ASN A 325 -17.07 6.01 1.96
N ALA A 326 -18.02 6.47 2.76
CA ALA A 326 -19.42 6.50 2.40
C ALA A 326 -19.74 7.89 1.85
N SER A 327 -19.78 8.03 0.52
CA SER A 327 -20.54 9.10 -0.14
C SER A 327 -20.61 8.88 -1.65
N SER A 328 -21.85 9.04 -2.14
CA SER A 328 -22.34 9.33 -3.50
C SER A 328 -22.47 8.20 -4.54
N CYS A 329 -23.75 7.85 -4.75
CA CYS A 329 -24.48 7.52 -5.99
C CYS A 329 -24.09 6.28 -6.80
#